data_AF-A0A3D4W8P1-F1
#
_entry.id   AF-A0A3D4W8P1-F1
#
_cell.length_a   1.000
_cell.length_b   1.000
_cell.length_c   1.000
_cell.angle_alpha   90.00
_cell.angle_beta   90.00
_cell.angle_gamma   90.00
#
_symmetry.space_group_name_H-M   'P 1'
#
loop_
_entity.id
_entity.type
_entity.pdbx_description
1 polymer ?
#
loop_
_entity_poly.entity_id
_entity_poly.type
_entity_poly.pdbx_seq_one_letter_code
_entity_poly.pdbx_strand_id
1 'polypeptide(L)'
;MIVMADGDLIKNQVQFSAGTYNPYPLGYDRFTGQTFGNRELMLNAVNYLCDDAGLMAVRSRELRLRSLDVTRARKNLLMWQLVNTAGPVLLVILFGFIQFMIRKYRYAR
;
A
#
# COMPACT_ATOMS: atom_id res chain seq x y z
N MET A 1 25.03 -13.25 -5.47
CA MET A 1 25.35 -14.45 -4.67
C MET A 1 24.70 -14.31 -3.31
N ILE A 2 23.94 -15.30 -2.85
CA ILE A 2 23.33 -15.35 -1.51
C ILE A 2 23.99 -16.51 -0.75
N VAL A 3 24.37 -16.28 0.50
CA VAL A 3 24.96 -17.31 1.38
C VAL A 3 24.05 -17.49 2.58
N MET A 4 23.64 -18.73 2.85
CA MET A 4 22.87 -19.11 4.02
C MET A 4 23.70 -20.07 4.87
N ALA A 5 23.74 -19.82 6.18
CA ALA A 5 24.55 -20.61 7.12
C ALA A 5 23.92 -21.97 7.46
N ASP A 6 22.61 -22.12 7.24
CA ASP A 6 21.84 -23.31 7.62
C ASP A 6 21.03 -23.82 6.41
N GLY A 7 21.06 -25.13 6.18
CA GLY A 7 20.32 -25.82 5.12
C GLY A 7 18.90 -26.24 5.55
N ASP A 8 18.57 -26.14 6.83
CA ASP A 8 17.27 -26.53 7.38
C ASP A 8 16.16 -25.55 6.95
N LEU A 9 16.54 -24.34 6.54
CA LEU A 9 15.66 -23.31 5.99
C LEU A 9 14.80 -23.77 4.80
N ILE A 10 15.26 -24.76 4.03
CA ILE A 10 14.61 -25.26 2.80
C ILE A 10 13.91 -26.61 3.04
N LYS A 11 14.06 -27.21 4.22
CA LYS A 11 13.49 -28.54 4.51
C LYS A 11 12.03 -28.42 4.91
N ASN A 12 11.16 -29.17 4.22
CA ASN A 12 9.76 -29.32 4.61
C ASN A 12 9.64 -30.45 5.63
N GLN A 13 8.79 -30.24 6.65
CA GLN A 13 8.36 -31.31 7.52
C GLN A 13 7.44 -32.27 6.73
N VAL A 14 7.52 -33.57 6.99
CA VAL A 14 6.68 -34.58 6.32
C VAL A 14 5.72 -35.22 7.31
N GLN A 15 4.48 -35.44 6.87
CA GLN A 15 3.51 -36.24 7.59
C GLN A 15 3.36 -37.59 6.88
N PHE A 16 3.46 -38.66 7.65
CA PHE A 16 3.07 -39.98 7.18
C PHE A 16 1.57 -40.16 7.45
N SER A 17 0.77 -40.27 6.39
CA SER A 17 -0.66 -40.54 6.49
C SER A 17 -1.08 -41.51 5.40
N ALA A 18 -1.85 -42.54 5.77
CA ALA A 18 -2.38 -43.55 4.85
C ALA A 18 -1.32 -44.19 3.91
N GLY A 19 -0.13 -44.51 4.44
CA GLY A 19 0.93 -45.15 3.65
C GLY A 19 1.71 -44.21 2.72
N THR A 20 1.38 -42.92 2.68
CA THR A 20 2.00 -41.93 1.80
C THR A 20 2.68 -40.83 2.62
N TYR A 21 3.86 -40.38 2.17
CA TYR A 21 4.54 -39.21 2.73
C TYR A 21 4.03 -37.93 2.07
N ASN A 22 3.31 -37.09 2.82
CA ASN A 22 2.84 -35.80 2.35
C ASN A 22 3.69 -34.68 2.97
N PRO A 23 4.36 -33.84 2.16
CA PRO A 23 5.13 -32.72 2.68
C PRO A 23 4.20 -31.58 3.11
N TYR A 24 4.48 -31.00 4.27
CA TYR A 24 3.86 -29.73 4.67
C TYR A 24 4.40 -28.56 3.82
N PRO A 25 3.69 -27.42 3.77
CA PRO A 25 4.21 -26.21 3.16
C PRO A 25 5.55 -25.78 3.77
N LEU A 26 6.47 -25.29 2.95
CA LEU A 26 7.78 -24.80 3.42
C LEU A 26 7.58 -23.66 4.44
N GLY A 27 8.23 -23.78 5.59
CA GLY A 27 8.11 -22.83 6.71
C GLY A 27 6.95 -23.12 7.67
N TYR A 28 6.10 -24.13 7.43
CA TYR A 28 5.10 -24.55 8.41
C TYR A 28 5.74 -25.40 9.51
N ASP A 29 5.58 -25.00 10.76
CA ASP A 29 5.97 -25.80 11.92
C ASP A 29 4.77 -26.49 12.58
N ARG A 30 4.76 -27.82 12.56
CA ARG A 30 3.66 -28.63 13.10
C ARG A 30 3.48 -28.53 14.62
N PHE A 31 4.55 -28.18 15.35
CA PHE A 31 4.52 -28.16 16.81
C PHE A 31 3.95 -26.84 17.33
N THR A 32 4.32 -25.73 16.70
CA THR A 32 3.82 -24.39 17.04
C THR A 32 2.54 -24.01 16.28
N GLY A 33 2.25 -24.68 15.15
CA GLY A 33 1.15 -24.33 14.25
C GLY A 33 1.38 -23.02 13.50
N GLN A 34 2.61 -22.47 13.55
CA GLN A 34 2.96 -21.21 12.91
C GLN A 34 3.59 -21.44 11.54
N THR A 35 3.23 -20.59 10.58
CA THR A 35 3.89 -20.54 9.27
C THR A 35 4.91 -19.41 9.24
N PHE A 36 6.18 -19.78 9.10
CA PHE A 36 7.30 -18.86 8.90
C PHE A 36 7.45 -18.47 7.43
N GLY A 37 8.11 -17.33 7.20
CA GLY A 37 8.32 -16.76 5.87
C GLY A 37 9.36 -17.48 4.98
N ASN A 38 9.79 -18.70 5.32
CA ASN A 38 10.86 -19.41 4.60
C ASN A 38 10.52 -19.61 3.13
N ARG A 39 9.26 -19.94 2.81
CA ARG A 39 8.79 -20.08 1.43
C ARG A 39 8.97 -18.79 0.62
N GLU A 40 8.59 -17.66 1.21
CA GLU A 40 8.67 -16.36 0.56
C GLU A 40 10.13 -15.91 0.42
N LEU A 41 10.95 -16.13 1.45
CA LEU A 41 12.40 -15.88 1.40
C LEU A 41 13.06 -16.64 0.25
N MET A 42 12.77 -17.94 0.09
CA MET A 42 13.36 -18.75 -0.97
C MET A 42 12.90 -18.31 -2.35
N LEU A 43 11.61 -18.02 -2.51
CA LEU A 43 11.05 -17.54 -3.77
C LEU A 43 11.67 -16.19 -4.18
N ASN A 44 11.87 -15.29 -3.22
CA ASN A 44 12.53 -14.01 -3.45
C ASN A 44 14.02 -14.18 -3.77
N ALA A 45 14.72 -15.10 -3.08
CA ALA A 45 16.12 -15.41 -3.34
C ALA A 45 16.34 -15.96 -4.75
N VAL A 46 15.47 -16.88 -5.21
CA VAL A 46 15.51 -17.41 -6.58
C VAL A 46 15.26 -16.29 -7.60
N ASN A 47 14.20 -15.49 -7.41
CA ASN A 47 13.88 -14.38 -8.32
C ASN A 47 15.02 -13.35 -8.39
N TYR A 48 15.70 -13.08 -7.27
CA TYR A 48 16.86 -12.20 -7.23
C TYR A 48 18.07 -12.78 -7.99
N LEU A 49 18.32 -14.09 -7.87
CA LEU A 49 19.45 -14.74 -8.53
C LEU A 49 19.23 -14.97 -10.04
N CYS A 50 17.97 -15.11 -10.47
CA CYS A 50 17.58 -15.31 -11.87
C CYS A 50 17.31 -14.00 -12.64
N ASP A 51 17.60 -12.84 -12.04
CA ASP A 51 17.44 -11.50 -12.64
C ASP A 51 15.98 -11.13 -13.02
N ASP A 52 14.99 -11.67 -12.31
CA ASP A 52 13.58 -11.24 -12.37
C ASP A 52 13.32 -9.97 -11.51
N ALA A 53 14.35 -9.12 -11.39
CA ALA A 53 14.37 -7.96 -10.50
C ALA A 53 13.30 -6.91 -10.82
N GLY A 54 12.78 -6.89 -12.05
CA GLY A 54 11.68 -6.02 -12.47
C GLY A 54 10.38 -6.24 -11.68
N LEU A 55 10.05 -7.49 -11.33
CA LEU A 55 8.84 -7.82 -10.54
C LEU A 55 9.05 -7.63 -9.02
N MET A 56 10.27 -7.81 -8.52
CA MET A 56 10.63 -7.59 -7.11
C MET A 56 10.55 -6.10 -6.71
N ALA A 57 10.94 -5.19 -7.60
CA ALA A 57 10.86 -3.74 -7.37
C ALA A 57 9.42 -3.23 -7.21
N VAL A 58 8.45 -3.88 -7.85
CA VAL A 58 7.03 -3.50 -7.75
C VAL A 58 6.40 -3.96 -6.43
N ARG A 59 6.80 -5.13 -5.91
CA ARG A 59 6.29 -5.66 -4.63
C ARG A 59 6.92 -5.04 -3.38
N SER A 60 8.19 -4.64 -3.45
CA SER A 60 8.92 -4.05 -2.32
C SER A 60 8.66 -2.55 -2.12
N ARG A 61 7.85 -1.92 -2.98
CA ARG A 61 7.32 -0.59 -2.73
C ARG A 61 6.24 -0.71 -1.65
N GLU A 62 6.68 -0.93 -0.41
CA GLU A 62 5.91 -0.57 0.77
C GLU A 62 5.62 0.93 0.63
N LEU A 63 4.48 1.26 0.06
CA LEU A 63 3.82 2.52 0.36
C LEU A 63 3.59 2.47 1.86
N ARG A 64 4.57 2.96 2.63
CA ARG A 64 4.34 3.40 4.01
C ARG A 64 3.35 4.54 3.88
N LEU A 65 2.08 4.19 3.78
CA LEU A 65 0.97 5.09 4.00
C LEU A 65 1.24 5.64 5.39
N ARG A 66 1.78 6.86 5.43
CA ARG A 66 1.87 7.60 6.67
C ARG A 66 0.43 7.62 7.18
N SER A 67 0.18 6.90 8.27
CA SER A 67 -1.15 6.80 8.83
C SER A 67 -1.65 8.23 9.04
N LEU A 68 -2.70 8.59 8.31
CA LEU A 68 -3.34 9.88 8.48
C LEU A 68 -3.80 9.91 9.93
N ASP A 69 -3.40 10.94 10.69
CA ASP A 69 -3.85 11.15 12.05
C ASP A 69 -5.36 11.41 12.02
N VAL A 70 -6.12 10.32 12.08
CA VAL A 70 -7.59 10.30 11.95
C VAL A 70 -8.23 11.15 13.03
N THR A 71 -7.58 11.30 14.18
CA THR A 71 -8.00 12.15 15.30
C THR A 71 -7.96 13.63 14.93
N ARG A 72 -6.86 14.11 14.33
CA ARG A 72 -6.77 15.50 13.84
C ARG A 72 -7.68 15.75 12.65
N ALA A 73 -7.80 14.78 11.74
CA ALA A 73 -8.66 14.88 10.56
C ALA A 73 -10.15 14.98 10.96
N ARG A 74 -10.61 14.19 11.94
CA ARG A 74 -11.99 14.27 12.46
C ARG A 74 -12.27 15.57 13.20
N LYS A 75 -11.31 16.07 13.99
CA LYS A 75 -11.48 17.33 14.74
C LYS A 75 -11.72 18.53 13.82
N ASN A 76 -11.08 18.55 12.65
CA ASN A 76 -11.13 19.68 11.71
C ASN A 76 -12.02 19.42 10.48
N LEU A 77 -12.80 18.34 10.49
CA LEU A 77 -13.54 17.87 9.31
C LEU A 77 -14.52 18.91 8.77
N LEU A 78 -15.22 19.62 9.66
CA LEU A 78 -16.15 20.70 9.30
C LEU A 78 -15.45 21.88 8.62
N MET A 79 -14.27 22.27 9.11
CA MET A 79 -13.48 23.35 8.49
C MET A 79 -13.07 22.98 7.07
N TRP A 80 -12.54 21.77 6.88
CA TRP A 80 -12.10 21.29 5.57
C TRP A 80 -13.26 21.11 4.59
N GLN A 81 -14.41 20.63 5.07
CA GLN A 81 -15.61 20.51 4.26
C GLN A 81 -16.14 21.87 3.80
N LEU A 82 -16.19 22.85 4.70
CA LEU A 82 -16.61 24.22 4.37
C LEU A 82 -15.66 24.88 3.37
N VAL A 83 -14.35 24.78 3.55
CA VAL A 83 -13.37 25.36 2.62
C VAL A 83 -13.53 24.77 1.21
N ASN A 84 -13.64 23.44 1.11
CA ASN A 84 -13.76 22.77 -0.19
C ASN A 84 -15.13 22.97 -0.86
N THR A 85 -16.18 23.23 -0.08
CA THR A 85 -17.54 23.40 -0.61
C THR A 85 -17.86 24.87 -0.90
N ALA A 86 -17.62 25.75 0.07
CA ALA A 86 -17.92 27.17 -0.05
C ALA A 86 -16.86 27.95 -0.83
N GLY A 87 -15.60 27.50 -0.83
CA GLY A 87 -14.50 28.16 -1.55
C GLY A 87 -14.76 28.30 -3.06
N PRO A 88 -15.07 27.21 -3.79
CA PRO A 88 -15.38 27.29 -5.22
C PRO A 88 -16.61 28.15 -5.52
N VAL A 89 -17.66 28.05 -4.68
CA VAL A 89 -18.89 28.83 -4.85
C VAL A 89 -18.62 30.33 -4.69
N LEU A 90 -17.85 30.71 -3.66
CA LEU A 90 -17.45 32.11 -3.45
C LEU A 90 -16.60 32.65 -4.60
N LEU A 91 -15.70 31.83 -5.15
CA LEU A 91 -14.91 32.22 -6.33
C LEU A 91 -15.80 32.52 -7.54
N VAL A 92 -16.77 31.66 -7.85
CA VAL A 92 -17.69 31.88 -8.97
C VAL A 92 -18.52 33.15 -8.77
N ILE A 93 -19.03 33.39 -7.56
CA ILE A 93 -19.80 34.60 -7.23
C ILE A 93 -18.92 35.85 -7.37
N LEU A 94 -17.69 35.80 -6.87
CA LEU A 94 -16.74 36.91 -6.97
C LEU A 94 -16.43 37.25 -8.42
N PHE A 95 -16.13 36.26 -9.26
CA PHE A 95 -15.90 36.48 -10.69
C PHE A 95 -17.14 37.02 -11.40
N GLY A 96 -18.33 36.50 -11.07
CA GLY A 96 -19.60 37.01 -11.59
C GLY A 96 -19.82 38.48 -11.24
N PHE A 97 -19.55 38.87 -9.99
CA PHE A 97 -19.68 40.25 -9.53
C PHE A 97 -18.66 41.19 -10.21
N ILE A 98 -17.41 40.76 -10.30
CA ILE A 98 -16.35 41.51 -10.99
C ILE A 98 -16.73 41.72 -12.46
N GLN A 99 -17.17 40.67 -13.17
CA GLN A 99 -17.63 40.77 -14.56
C GLN A 99 -18.83 41.70 -14.70
N PHE A 100 -19.79 41.64 -13.77
CA PHE A 100 -20.94 42.53 -13.76
C PHE A 100 -20.53 44.00 -13.58
N MET A 101 -19.62 44.30 -12.65
CA MET A 101 -19.09 45.66 -12.46
C MET A 101 -18.35 46.15 -13.70
N ILE A 102 -17.43 45.35 -14.25
CA ILE A 102 -16.69 45.70 -15.49
C ILE A 102 -17.66 45.97 -16.64
N ARG A 103 -18.69 45.14 -16.80
CA ARG A 103 -19.71 45.32 -17.83
C ARG A 103 -20.50 46.62 -17.62
N LYS A 104 -20.86 46.96 -16.39
CA LYS A 104 -21.53 48.22 -16.06
C LYS A 104 -20.65 49.43 -16.40
N TYR A 105 -19.36 49.41 -16.08
CA TYR A 105 -18.45 50.52 -16.40
C TYR A 105 -18.15 50.65 -17.91
N ARG A 106 -18.11 49.54 -18.66
CA ARG A 106 -17.73 49.54 -20.08
C ARG A 106 -18.90 49.78 -21.04
N TYR A 107 -20.11 49.36 -20.69
CA TYR A 107 -21.28 49.37 -21.60
C TYR A 107 -22.47 50.21 -21.13
N ALA A 108 -22.46 50.75 -19.90
CA ALA A 108 -23.50 51.66 -19.43
C ALA A 108 -23.16 53.14 -19.67
N ARG A 109 -22.31 53.42 -20.66
CA ARG A 109 -22.12 54.74 -21.25
C ARG A 109 -22.62 54.71 -22.68
#